data_AF-A0A317NXM7-F1
#
_entry.id   AF-A0A317NXM7-F1
#
_cell.length_a   1.000
_cell.length_b   1.000
_cell.length_c   1.000
_cell.angle_alpha   90.00
_cell.angle_beta   90.00
_cell.angle_gamma   90.00
#
_symmetry.space_group_name_H-M   'P 1'
#
loop_
_entity.id
_entity.type
_entity.pdbx_description
1 polymer ?
#
loop_
_entity_poly.entity_id
_entity_poly.type
_entity_poly.pdbx_seq_one_letter_code
_entity_poly.pdbx_strand_id
1 'polypeptide(L)'
;MSHEIELKLALGQEGPAALRRHPLLAGLACEVQHLGNTYFDTPQGDLEAARMALRLRRLDGRVLQTVKTRGAGGGGLSRRGEWEWEVPGPGLDLAGLAGLPPAALGDEVLARLEPRFTTDFRRETRLIDHAGARIEVALDEGEIAAAGRRVAIRELELELKEGEPEALWSLAEALASAVPLRPADTSKAARGGALLAGAWRLPEGGTPSAWLHRAVVALDALADSDDDTWRQAAREALARLAEASSDRGGDRGDAARGLAEALGDPAWLTPAFGLAMVRLARSLPADNALA
;
A
#
# COMPACT_ATOMS: atom_id res chain seq x y z
N MET A 1 -11.02 17.16 7.94
CA MET A 1 -9.73 16.47 7.76
C MET A 1 -9.75 15.25 8.64
N SER A 2 -9.85 14.05 8.06
CA SER A 2 -9.57 12.82 8.79
C SER A 2 -8.05 12.61 8.81
N HIS A 3 -7.50 12.16 9.94
CA HIS A 3 -6.18 11.58 9.99
C HIS A 3 -6.37 10.07 10.07
N GLU A 4 -6.28 9.40 8.93
CA GLU A 4 -6.37 7.94 8.87
C GLU A 4 -4.99 7.35 9.18
N ILE A 5 -4.96 6.33 10.03
CA ILE A 5 -3.79 5.50 10.29
C ILE A 5 -4.12 4.12 9.73
N GLU A 6 -3.46 3.74 8.64
CA GLU A 6 -3.68 2.46 7.96
C GLU A 6 -2.38 1.65 7.88
N LEU A 7 -2.45 0.33 8.04
CA LEU A 7 -1.40 -0.63 7.69
C LEU A 7 -1.82 -1.40 6.44
N LYS A 8 -1.03 -1.29 5.38
CA LYS A 8 -1.26 -1.96 4.09
C LYS A 8 -0.40 -3.21 3.94
N LEU A 9 -1.04 -4.27 3.47
CA LEU A 9 -0.45 -5.58 3.29
C LEU A 9 -0.77 -6.10 1.88
N ALA A 10 0.22 -6.65 1.17
CA ALA A 10 0.00 -7.39 -0.06
C ALA A 10 -0.23 -8.88 0.26
N LEU A 11 -1.15 -9.52 -0.46
CA LEU A 11 -1.43 -10.94 -0.32
C LEU A 11 -0.90 -11.75 -1.50
N GLY A 12 -0.45 -12.97 -1.22
CA GLY A 12 -0.22 -13.99 -2.24
C GLY A 12 -1.52 -14.44 -2.91
N GLN A 13 -1.41 -15.27 -3.95
CA GLN A 13 -2.56 -15.74 -4.74
C GLN A 13 -3.65 -16.42 -3.91
N GLU A 14 -3.25 -17.26 -2.95
CA GLU A 14 -4.16 -17.97 -2.03
C GLU A 14 -4.58 -17.12 -0.82
N GLY A 15 -3.97 -15.94 -0.64
CA GLY A 15 -4.14 -15.10 0.53
C GLY A 15 -5.58 -14.62 0.74
N PRO A 16 -6.30 -14.10 -0.27
CA PRO A 16 -7.69 -13.69 -0.08
C PRO A 16 -8.62 -14.81 0.37
N ALA A 17 -8.45 -16.03 -0.16
CA ALA A 17 -9.24 -17.19 0.26
C ALA A 17 -8.87 -17.63 1.70
N ALA A 18 -7.59 -17.61 2.05
CA ALA A 18 -7.14 -17.87 3.42
C ALA A 18 -7.67 -16.82 4.41
N LEU A 19 -7.65 -15.54 4.05
CA LEU A 19 -8.12 -14.44 4.89
C LEU A 19 -9.61 -14.56 5.22
N ARG A 20 -10.46 -14.86 4.21
CA ARG A 20 -11.91 -15.06 4.43
C ARG A 20 -12.23 -16.22 5.37
N ARG A 21 -11.36 -17.24 5.43
CA ARG A 21 -11.50 -18.40 6.32
C ARG A 21 -10.83 -18.21 7.68
N HIS A 22 -10.11 -17.11 7.88
CA HIS A 22 -9.34 -16.89 9.09
C HIS A 22 -10.27 -16.79 10.32
N PRO A 23 -10.02 -17.50 11.43
CA PRO A 23 -10.93 -17.52 12.58
C PRO A 23 -11.25 -16.15 13.19
N LEU A 24 -10.31 -15.21 13.13
CA LEU A 24 -10.54 -13.83 13.61
C LEU A 24 -11.58 -13.07 12.77
N LEU A 25 -11.75 -13.44 11.50
CA LEU A 25 -12.62 -12.75 10.55
C LEU A 25 -13.88 -13.55 10.23
N ALA A 26 -13.80 -14.88 10.33
CA ALA A 26 -14.90 -15.79 10.09
C ALA A 26 -16.09 -15.46 11.00
N GLY A 27 -17.27 -15.28 10.41
CA GLY A 27 -18.49 -14.94 11.14
C GLY A 27 -18.72 -13.44 11.39
N LEU A 28 -17.74 -12.57 11.13
CA LEU A 28 -17.98 -11.13 11.14
C LEU A 28 -18.87 -10.73 9.95
N ALA A 29 -19.75 -9.75 10.19
CA ALA A 29 -20.52 -9.12 9.13
C ALA A 29 -19.57 -8.52 8.10
N CYS A 30 -19.87 -8.74 6.83
CA CYS A 30 -19.06 -8.31 5.70
C CYS A 30 -19.90 -7.43 4.79
N GLU A 31 -19.45 -6.21 4.57
CA GLU A 31 -19.96 -5.35 3.52
C GLU A 31 -19.15 -5.59 2.24
N VAL A 32 -19.82 -5.60 1.09
CA VAL A 32 -19.17 -5.78 -0.22
C VAL A 32 -19.52 -4.60 -1.11
N GLN A 33 -18.49 -3.94 -1.65
CA GLN A 33 -18.64 -2.83 -2.57
C GLN A 33 -17.82 -3.07 -3.83
N HIS A 34 -18.29 -2.55 -4.96
CA HIS A 34 -17.55 -2.55 -6.21
C HIS A 34 -17.03 -1.14 -6.50
N LEU A 35 -15.71 -0.98 -6.59
CA LEU A 35 -15.06 0.32 -6.63
C LEU A 35 -14.34 0.51 -7.98
N GLY A 36 -14.95 1.30 -8.85
CA GLY A 36 -14.34 1.74 -10.11
C GLY A 36 -13.74 3.13 -9.96
N ASN A 37 -12.44 3.26 -10.21
CA ASN A 37 -11.70 4.52 -10.06
C ASN A 37 -11.00 4.89 -11.36
N THR A 38 -11.03 6.18 -11.70
CA THR A 38 -10.21 6.79 -12.76
C THR A 38 -9.24 7.75 -12.09
N TYR A 39 -7.95 7.53 -12.31
CA TYR A 39 -6.87 8.37 -11.80
C TYR A 39 -6.46 9.39 -12.85
N PHE A 40 -6.19 10.60 -12.38
CA PHE A 40 -5.83 11.74 -13.20
C PHE A 40 -4.44 12.22 -12.82
N ASP A 41 -3.69 12.67 -13.82
CA ASP A 41 -2.40 13.35 -13.70
C ASP A 41 -2.15 14.12 -15.00
N THR A 42 -1.08 14.91 -15.07
CA THR A 42 -0.60 15.44 -16.34
C THR A 42 0.13 14.35 -17.14
N PRO A 43 0.34 14.54 -18.46
CA PRO A 43 1.15 13.61 -19.25
C PRO A 43 2.57 13.41 -18.69
N GLN A 44 3.07 14.37 -17.90
CA GLN A 44 4.40 14.42 -17.32
C GLN A 44 4.46 13.80 -15.91
N GLY A 45 3.31 13.48 -15.30
CA GLY A 45 3.25 12.90 -13.95
C GLY A 45 3.51 13.92 -12.84
N ASP A 46 3.03 15.15 -13.00
CA ASP A 46 3.28 16.24 -12.04
C ASP A 46 2.66 15.95 -10.65
N LEU A 47 1.50 15.28 -10.58
CA LEU A 47 0.90 14.85 -9.31
C LEU A 47 1.70 13.73 -8.66
N GLU A 48 2.08 12.71 -9.42
CA GLU A 48 2.92 11.61 -8.93
C GLU A 48 4.26 12.13 -8.38
N ALA A 49 4.92 13.05 -9.10
CA ALA A 49 6.16 13.70 -8.66
C ALA A 49 5.96 14.48 -7.36
N ALA A 50 4.80 15.11 -7.18
CA ALA A 50 4.39 15.78 -5.94
C ALA A 50 3.88 14.81 -4.86
N ARG A 51 3.92 13.49 -5.09
CA ARG A 51 3.37 12.43 -4.22
C ARG A 51 1.90 12.66 -3.89
N MET A 52 1.14 13.08 -4.89
CA MET A 52 -0.29 13.28 -4.83
C MET A 52 -1.02 12.28 -5.72
N ALA A 53 -2.25 11.94 -5.34
CA ALA A 53 -3.13 11.12 -6.17
C ALA A 53 -4.50 11.78 -6.27
N LEU A 54 -4.94 12.05 -7.49
CA LEU A 54 -6.27 12.54 -7.81
C LEU A 54 -7.06 11.45 -8.51
N ARG A 55 -8.29 11.20 -8.05
CA ARG A 55 -9.19 10.24 -8.69
C ARG A 55 -10.64 10.70 -8.68
N LEU A 56 -11.40 10.15 -9.63
CA LEU A 56 -12.84 10.01 -9.54
C LEU A 56 -13.18 8.55 -9.25
N ARG A 57 -13.99 8.32 -8.22
CA ARG A 57 -14.51 7.00 -7.85
C ARG A 57 -16.00 6.93 -8.14
N ARG A 58 -16.43 5.87 -8.81
CA ARG A 58 -17.84 5.52 -8.97
C ARG A 58 -18.20 4.49 -7.90
N LEU A 59 -19.22 4.81 -7.10
CA LEU A 59 -19.75 3.96 -6.04
C LEU A 59 -21.26 4.19 -5.94
N ASP A 60 -22.07 3.14 -6.10
CA ASP A 60 -23.53 3.18 -5.90
C ASP A 60 -24.25 4.34 -6.63
N GLY A 61 -23.86 4.59 -7.88
CA GLY A 61 -24.44 5.67 -8.70
C GLY A 61 -23.93 7.08 -8.37
N ARG A 62 -23.09 7.24 -7.35
CA ARG A 62 -22.43 8.49 -6.98
C ARG A 62 -21.03 8.55 -7.60
N VAL A 63 -20.55 9.78 -7.80
CA VAL A 63 -19.17 10.03 -8.22
C VAL A 63 -18.47 10.87 -7.15
N LEU A 64 -17.41 10.32 -6.57
CA LEU A 64 -16.62 10.98 -5.53
C LEU A 64 -15.28 11.41 -6.12
N GLN A 65 -14.93 12.68 -5.96
CA GLN A 65 -13.60 13.20 -6.25
C GLN A 65 -12.76 13.13 -4.98
N THR A 66 -11.61 12.46 -5.07
CA THR A 66 -10.67 12.36 -3.95
C THR A 66 -9.31 12.90 -4.38
N VAL A 67 -8.72 13.79 -3.56
CA VAL A 67 -7.29 14.08 -3.62
C VAL A 67 -6.61 13.60 -2.33
N LYS A 68 -5.53 12.85 -2.50
CA LYS A 68 -4.66 12.38 -1.43
C LYS A 68 -3.29 13.02 -1.60
N THR A 69 -2.70 13.50 -0.52
CA THR A 69 -1.34 14.08 -0.53
C THR A 69 -0.33 13.18 0.16
N ARG A 70 0.93 13.60 0.17
CA ARG A 70 2.02 12.91 0.86
C ARG A 70 1.63 12.55 2.29
N GLY A 71 1.73 11.28 2.60
CA GLY A 71 1.71 10.78 3.98
C GLY A 71 3.11 10.58 4.56
N ALA A 72 3.18 10.47 5.88
CA ALA A 72 4.35 9.94 6.59
C ALA A 72 4.11 8.46 6.92
N GLY A 73 5.17 7.65 6.94
CA GLY A 73 5.11 6.23 7.34
C GLY A 73 5.89 5.30 6.42
N GLY A 74 6.11 4.05 6.86
CA GLY A 74 6.92 3.02 6.21
C GLY A 74 6.63 1.62 6.74
N GLY A 75 6.97 0.58 5.97
CA GLY A 75 6.68 -0.80 6.35
C GLY A 75 5.17 -1.11 6.31
N GLY A 76 4.43 -0.42 5.44
CA GLY A 76 2.99 -0.55 5.22
C GLY A 76 2.14 0.45 5.99
N LEU A 77 2.68 1.09 7.05
CA LEU A 77 1.94 2.09 7.83
C LEU A 77 1.91 3.44 7.09
N SER A 78 0.75 4.08 6.95
CA SER A 78 0.65 5.42 6.36
C SER A 78 -0.29 6.35 7.12
N ARG A 79 0.08 7.64 7.17
CA ARG A 79 -0.76 8.75 7.66
C ARG A 79 -0.72 9.90 6.65
N ARG A 80 -1.83 10.20 5.96
CA ARG A 80 -1.89 11.20 4.87
C ARG A 80 -3.05 12.18 5.02
N GLY A 81 -2.98 13.30 4.30
CA GLY A 81 -4.13 14.18 4.09
C GLY A 81 -5.02 13.63 2.98
N GLU A 82 -6.32 13.61 3.22
CA GLU A 82 -7.33 13.14 2.28
C GLU A 82 -8.52 14.10 2.27
N TRP A 83 -8.94 14.49 1.08
CA TRP A 83 -10.13 15.31 0.84
C TRP A 83 -10.99 14.61 -0.19
N GLU A 84 -12.24 14.33 0.18
CA GLU A 84 -13.22 13.66 -0.66
C GLU A 84 -14.53 14.44 -0.68
N TRP A 85 -15.10 14.62 -1.86
CA TRP A 85 -16.41 15.24 -2.05
C TRP A 85 -17.13 14.69 -3.27
N GLU A 86 -18.45 14.80 -3.26
CA GLU A 86 -19.28 14.35 -4.37
C GLU A 86 -19.27 15.37 -5.53
N VAL A 87 -19.18 14.87 -6.75
CA VAL A 87 -19.26 15.67 -7.99
C VAL A 87 -20.45 15.19 -8.84
N PRO A 88 -21.10 16.09 -9.61
CA PRO A 88 -22.35 15.77 -10.30
C PRO A 88 -22.18 14.83 -11.51
N GLY A 89 -20.95 14.50 -11.90
CA GLY A 89 -20.68 13.70 -13.10
C GLY A 89 -19.22 13.26 -13.23
N PRO A 90 -18.81 12.76 -14.41
CA PRO A 90 -17.48 12.20 -14.62
C PRO A 90 -16.37 13.24 -14.85
N GLY A 91 -16.68 14.53 -14.74
CA GLY A 91 -15.71 15.62 -14.88
C GLY A 91 -15.09 15.99 -13.53
N LEU A 92 -13.82 16.38 -13.54
CA LEU A 92 -13.17 16.91 -12.34
C LEU A 92 -13.77 18.26 -11.95
N ASP A 93 -14.01 18.44 -10.65
CA ASP A 93 -14.26 19.75 -10.06
C ASP A 93 -12.91 20.45 -9.80
N LEU A 94 -12.45 21.19 -10.80
CA LEU A 94 -11.16 21.92 -10.73
C LEU A 94 -11.22 23.10 -9.75
N ALA A 95 -12.39 23.72 -9.58
CA ALA A 95 -12.56 24.83 -8.64
C ALA A 95 -12.45 24.34 -7.19
N GLY A 96 -13.06 23.19 -6.88
CA GLY A 96 -12.90 22.52 -5.60
C GLY A 96 -11.44 22.13 -5.31
N LEU A 97 -10.69 21.67 -6.32
CA LEU A 97 -9.27 21.33 -6.17
C LEU A 97 -8.39 22.55 -5.86
N ALA A 98 -8.62 23.68 -6.53
CA ALA A 98 -7.86 24.91 -6.32
C ALA A 98 -7.99 25.47 -4.89
N GLY A 99 -9.07 25.13 -4.18
CA GLY A 99 -9.32 25.57 -2.79
C GLY A 99 -8.68 24.71 -1.70
N LEU A 100 -8.01 23.60 -2.05
CA LEU A 100 -7.44 22.67 -1.06
C LEU A 100 -5.98 23.00 -0.72
N PRO A 101 -5.47 22.63 0.47
CA PRO A 101 -4.05 22.78 0.81
C PRO A 101 -3.04 22.26 -0.23
N PRO A 102 -3.36 21.19 -1.01
CA PRO A 102 -2.64 20.85 -2.24
C PRO A 102 -2.68 21.87 -3.40
N ALA A 103 -3.13 23.11 -3.21
CA ALA A 103 -3.10 24.22 -4.19
C ALA A 103 -1.69 24.59 -4.72
N ALA A 104 -0.66 23.81 -4.37
CA ALA A 104 0.73 23.98 -4.79
C ALA A 104 1.00 23.63 -6.27
N LEU A 105 0.04 23.06 -6.99
CA LEU A 105 0.27 22.62 -8.38
C LEU A 105 0.12 23.75 -9.41
N GLY A 106 -0.64 24.79 -9.07
CA GLY A 106 -0.92 25.92 -9.96
C GLY A 106 -1.92 25.60 -11.08
N ASP A 107 -2.51 26.64 -11.65
CA ASP A 107 -3.56 26.54 -12.68
C ASP A 107 -3.08 25.81 -13.95
N GLU A 108 -1.78 25.92 -14.27
CA GLU A 108 -1.19 25.24 -15.43
C GLU A 108 -1.23 23.71 -15.32
N VAL A 109 -0.99 23.15 -14.13
CA VAL A 109 -1.10 21.71 -13.89
C VAL A 109 -2.55 21.29 -13.97
N LEU A 110 -3.46 22.03 -13.31
CA LEU A 110 -4.90 21.72 -13.32
C LEU A 110 -5.47 21.70 -14.74
N ALA A 111 -5.04 22.60 -15.61
CA ALA A 111 -5.47 22.67 -17.01
C ALA A 111 -4.97 21.49 -17.88
N ARG A 112 -3.97 20.73 -17.41
CA ARG A 112 -3.33 19.62 -18.14
C ARG A 112 -3.70 18.24 -17.60
N LEU A 113 -4.56 18.18 -16.59
CA LEU A 113 -5.01 16.90 -16.02
C LEU A 113 -5.80 16.09 -17.04
N GLU A 114 -5.40 14.84 -17.22
CA GLU A 114 -6.11 13.88 -18.07
C GLU A 114 -6.21 12.51 -17.37
N PRO A 115 -7.19 11.67 -17.74
CA PRO A 115 -7.24 10.29 -17.27
C PRO A 115 -5.95 9.55 -17.65
N ARG A 116 -5.31 8.90 -16.68
CA ARG A 116 -4.04 8.17 -16.89
C ARG A 116 -4.20 6.66 -16.80
N PHE A 117 -4.89 6.19 -15.76
CA PHE A 117 -5.13 4.78 -15.53
C PHE A 117 -6.41 4.58 -14.72
N THR A 118 -6.84 3.33 -14.62
CA THR A 118 -8.04 2.95 -13.87
C THR A 118 -7.72 1.85 -12.88
N THR A 119 -8.52 1.78 -11.82
CA THR A 119 -8.58 0.61 -10.96
C THR A 119 -10.02 0.15 -10.84
N ASP A 120 -10.21 -1.15 -10.84
CA ASP A 120 -11.52 -1.77 -10.72
C ASP A 120 -11.38 -2.98 -9.79
N PHE A 121 -12.01 -2.90 -8.63
CA PHE A 121 -11.88 -3.95 -7.62
C PHE A 121 -13.11 -4.05 -6.72
N ARG A 122 -13.32 -5.27 -6.22
CA ARG A 122 -14.25 -5.57 -5.15
C ARG A 122 -13.55 -5.33 -3.81
N ARG A 123 -14.20 -4.57 -2.93
CA ARG A 123 -13.79 -4.36 -1.53
C ARG A 123 -14.72 -5.14 -0.61
N GLU A 124 -14.14 -5.95 0.27
CA GLU A 124 -14.80 -6.58 1.40
C GLU A 124 -14.37 -5.91 2.69
N THR A 125 -15.32 -5.31 3.41
CA THR A 125 -15.05 -4.60 4.67
C THR A 125 -15.67 -5.32 5.85
N ARG A 126 -14.88 -5.49 6.92
CA ARG A 126 -15.30 -6.02 8.23
C ARG A 126 -14.82 -5.08 9.33
N LEU A 127 -15.57 -4.95 10.41
CA LEU A 127 -15.11 -4.29 11.64
C LEU A 127 -14.78 -5.34 12.68
N ILE A 128 -13.63 -5.21 13.33
CA ILE A 128 -13.15 -6.10 14.38
C ILE A 128 -12.66 -5.29 15.58
N ASP A 129 -12.97 -5.78 16.78
CA ASP A 129 -12.33 -5.33 18.01
C ASP A 129 -11.13 -6.24 18.31
N HIS A 130 -9.92 -5.67 18.35
CA HIS A 130 -8.69 -6.42 18.58
C HIS A 130 -7.73 -5.61 19.45
N ALA A 131 -7.19 -6.25 20.50
CA ALA A 131 -6.22 -5.63 21.41
C ALA A 131 -6.64 -4.24 21.95
N GLY A 132 -7.94 -4.04 22.22
CA GLY A 132 -8.48 -2.78 22.74
C GLY A 132 -8.68 -1.67 21.69
N ALA A 133 -8.56 -1.99 20.40
CA ALA A 133 -8.80 -1.08 19.30
C ALA A 133 -9.94 -1.57 18.40
N ARG A 134 -10.61 -0.64 17.74
CA ARG A 134 -11.59 -0.91 16.68
C ARG A 134 -10.92 -0.71 15.33
N ILE A 135 -10.86 -1.78 14.54
CA ILE A 135 -10.12 -1.82 13.28
C ILE A 135 -11.07 -2.18 12.14
N GLU A 136 -10.98 -1.42 11.05
CA GLU A 136 -11.60 -1.77 9.78
C GLU A 136 -10.62 -2.62 8.97
N VAL A 137 -11.10 -3.79 8.54
CA VAL A 137 -10.34 -4.77 7.76
C VAL A 137 -10.94 -4.76 6.35
N ALA A 138 -10.21 -4.20 5.39
CA ALA A 138 -10.63 -4.08 4.00
C ALA A 138 -9.78 -4.97 3.09
N LEU A 139 -10.40 -5.99 2.48
CA LEU A 139 -9.79 -6.83 1.46
C LEU A 139 -10.17 -6.33 0.07
N ASP A 140 -9.18 -5.98 -0.73
CA ASP A 140 -9.35 -5.52 -2.11
C ASP A 140 -8.88 -6.59 -3.10
N GLU A 141 -9.76 -6.95 -4.03
CA GLU A 141 -9.47 -7.87 -5.13
C GLU A 141 -9.96 -7.33 -6.47
N GLY A 142 -9.05 -7.21 -7.44
CA GLY A 142 -9.37 -6.65 -8.76
C GLY A 142 -8.12 -6.38 -9.60
N GLU A 143 -8.11 -5.27 -10.31
CA GLU A 143 -7.00 -4.91 -11.22
C GLU A 143 -6.72 -3.41 -11.29
N ILE A 144 -5.48 -3.08 -11.66
CA ILE A 144 -5.05 -1.77 -12.14
C ILE A 144 -4.83 -1.92 -13.65
N ALA A 145 -5.39 -1.03 -14.45
CA ALA A 145 -5.23 -1.03 -15.90
C ALA A 145 -4.67 0.31 -16.42
N ALA A 146 -3.56 0.23 -17.15
CA ALA A 146 -2.88 1.39 -17.73
C ALA A 146 -2.20 1.01 -19.06
N ALA A 147 -2.34 1.83 -20.11
CA ALA A 147 -1.69 1.64 -21.41
C ALA A 147 -1.81 0.20 -21.97
N GLY A 148 -3.00 -0.40 -21.89
CA GLY A 148 -3.27 -1.76 -22.38
C GLY A 148 -2.69 -2.90 -21.52
N ARG A 149 -1.99 -2.58 -20.44
CA ARG A 149 -1.46 -3.54 -19.45
C ARG A 149 -2.34 -3.59 -18.21
N ARG A 150 -2.27 -4.70 -17.49
CA ARG A 150 -3.02 -4.95 -16.26
C ARG A 150 -2.16 -5.62 -15.20
N VAL A 151 -2.36 -5.26 -13.95
CA VAL A 151 -1.77 -5.92 -12.79
C VAL A 151 -2.83 -6.18 -11.72
N ALA A 152 -2.70 -7.29 -10.99
CA ALA A 152 -3.72 -7.73 -10.03
C ALA A 152 -3.67 -6.91 -8.73
N ILE A 153 -4.84 -6.56 -8.19
CA ILE A 153 -4.99 -6.05 -6.83
C ILE A 153 -5.34 -7.23 -5.93
N ARG A 154 -4.50 -7.47 -4.92
CA ARG A 154 -4.71 -8.41 -3.80
C ARG A 154 -4.13 -7.75 -2.56
N GLU A 155 -4.88 -6.84 -1.98
CA GLU A 155 -4.43 -5.97 -0.90
C GLU A 155 -5.33 -6.11 0.33
N LEU A 156 -4.74 -6.03 1.51
CA LEU A 156 -5.43 -5.93 2.79
C LEU A 156 -5.04 -4.60 3.42
N GLU A 157 -6.02 -3.77 3.73
CA GLU A 157 -5.85 -2.53 4.47
C GLU A 157 -6.45 -2.72 5.88
N LEU A 158 -5.65 -2.43 6.91
CA LEU A 158 -6.08 -2.39 8.31
C LEU A 158 -6.12 -0.93 8.75
N GLU A 159 -7.32 -0.36 8.90
CA GLU A 159 -7.49 1.04 9.28
C GLU A 159 -7.93 1.17 10.73
N LEU A 160 -7.22 1.98 11.50
CA LEU A 160 -7.55 2.24 12.89
C LEU A 160 -8.71 3.24 12.98
N LYS A 161 -9.85 2.80 13.51
CA LYS A 161 -10.99 3.69 13.77
C LYS A 161 -10.91 4.29 15.17
N GLU A 162 -10.56 3.46 16.16
CA GLU A 162 -10.42 3.84 17.57
C GLU A 162 -9.33 2.99 18.25
N GLY A 163 -8.62 3.54 19.23
CA GLY A 163 -7.58 2.83 20.00
C GLY A 163 -6.15 3.20 19.60
N GLU A 164 -5.19 2.33 19.94
CA GLU A 164 -3.76 2.57 19.71
C GLU A 164 -3.25 1.92 18.41
N PRO A 165 -2.39 2.60 17.62
CA PRO A 165 -1.84 2.06 16.36
C PRO A 165 -1.13 0.71 16.49
N GLU A 166 -0.61 0.39 17.67
CA GLU A 166 0.04 -0.89 17.96
C GLU A 166 -0.88 -2.10 17.73
N ALA A 167 -2.20 -1.91 17.86
CA ALA A 167 -3.18 -2.94 17.60
C ALA A 167 -3.21 -3.37 16.11
N LEU A 168 -2.87 -2.48 15.17
CA LEU A 168 -2.76 -2.82 13.75
C LEU A 168 -1.66 -3.85 13.51
N TRP A 169 -0.49 -3.64 14.13
CA TRP A 169 0.64 -4.57 14.04
C TRP A 169 0.33 -5.91 14.70
N SER A 170 -0.30 -5.88 15.87
CA SER A 170 -0.75 -7.09 16.57
C SER A 170 -1.73 -7.90 15.71
N LEU A 171 -2.69 -7.25 15.07
CA LEU A 171 -3.63 -7.92 14.16
C LEU A 171 -2.92 -8.45 12.91
N ALA A 172 -2.02 -7.69 12.31
CA ALA A 172 -1.24 -8.12 11.15
C ALA A 172 -0.40 -9.37 11.45
N GLU A 173 0.26 -9.44 12.61
CA GLU A 173 0.99 -10.64 13.03
C GLU A 173 0.07 -11.85 13.20
N ALA A 174 -1.10 -11.66 13.81
CA ALA A 174 -2.06 -12.75 14.00
C ALA A 174 -2.53 -13.30 12.64
N LEU A 175 -2.86 -12.42 11.68
CA LEU A 175 -3.27 -12.82 10.33
C LEU A 175 -2.12 -13.46 9.55
N ALA A 176 -0.91 -12.91 9.61
CA ALA A 176 0.26 -13.41 8.91
C ALA A 176 0.66 -14.83 9.34
N SER A 177 0.29 -15.26 10.55
CA SER A 177 0.57 -16.62 11.04
C SER A 177 -0.07 -17.73 10.19
N ALA A 178 -1.16 -17.43 9.48
CA ALA A 178 -1.90 -18.39 8.66
C ALA A 178 -2.17 -17.92 7.23
N VAL A 179 -2.02 -16.62 6.94
CA VAL A 179 -2.26 -16.02 5.63
C VAL A 179 -0.93 -15.60 5.00
N PRO A 180 -0.63 -15.98 3.74
CA PRO A 180 0.55 -15.50 3.04
C PRO A 180 0.38 -14.02 2.65
N LEU A 181 0.77 -13.14 3.56
CA LEU A 181 0.70 -11.68 3.40
C LEU A 181 1.99 -11.02 3.88
N ARG A 182 2.28 -9.81 3.40
CA ARG A 182 3.45 -9.01 3.82
C ARG A 182 3.11 -7.52 3.81
N PRO A 183 3.85 -6.66 4.53
CA PRO A 183 3.83 -5.20 4.31
C PRO A 183 3.91 -4.82 2.84
N ALA A 184 3.17 -3.79 2.45
CA ALA A 184 3.23 -3.18 1.12
C ALA A 184 3.22 -1.65 1.25
N ASP A 185 4.18 -0.99 0.61
CA ASP A 185 4.37 0.46 0.70
C ASP A 185 3.85 1.19 -0.55
N THR A 186 3.72 0.48 -1.67
CA THR A 186 3.32 1.11 -2.94
C THR A 186 1.80 1.25 -3.02
N SER A 187 1.31 2.48 -3.10
CA SER A 187 -0.13 2.74 -3.30
C SER A 187 -0.60 2.28 -4.67
N LYS A 188 -1.90 1.97 -4.82
CA LYS A 188 -2.54 1.71 -6.12
C LYS A 188 -2.24 2.81 -7.16
N ALA A 189 -2.10 4.07 -6.71
CA ALA A 189 -1.76 5.18 -7.59
C ALA A 189 -0.33 5.08 -8.14
N ALA A 190 0.64 4.85 -7.25
CA ALA A 190 2.05 4.66 -7.63
C ALA A 190 2.25 3.39 -8.47
N ARG A 191 1.54 2.30 -8.17
CA ARG A 191 1.50 1.09 -9.01
C ARG A 191 0.97 1.39 -10.42
N GLY A 192 -0.09 2.19 -10.52
CA GLY A 192 -0.64 2.67 -11.80
C GLY A 192 0.34 3.56 -12.58
N GLY A 193 1.06 4.45 -11.89
CA GLY A 193 2.14 5.26 -12.46
C GLY A 193 3.29 4.40 -13.01
N ALA A 194 3.80 3.45 -12.20
CA ALA A 194 4.83 2.50 -12.63
C ALA A 194 4.38 1.64 -13.82
N LEU A 195 3.14 1.15 -13.79
CA LEU A 195 2.55 0.40 -14.89
C LEU A 195 2.43 1.26 -16.15
N LEU A 196 2.08 2.54 -16.03
CA LEU A 196 1.99 3.46 -17.16
C LEU A 196 3.37 3.76 -17.77
N ALA A 197 4.35 4.07 -16.91
CA ALA A 197 5.74 4.32 -17.31
C ALA A 197 6.43 3.06 -17.87
N GLY A 198 5.95 1.87 -17.50
CA GLY A 198 6.63 0.61 -17.79
C GLY A 198 7.94 0.44 -17.03
N ALA A 199 8.09 1.14 -15.91
CA ALA A 199 9.29 1.13 -15.10
C ALA A 199 8.94 1.34 -13.63
N TRP A 200 9.62 0.60 -12.76
CA TRP A 200 9.60 0.80 -11.32
C TRP A 200 10.82 1.58 -10.88
N ARG A 201 10.67 2.38 -9.82
CA ARG A 201 11.76 3.10 -9.18
C ARG A 201 11.89 2.62 -7.75
N LEU A 202 13.10 2.21 -7.38
CA LEU A 202 13.39 1.85 -6.00
C LEU A 202 13.83 3.08 -5.20
N PRO A 203 13.32 3.25 -3.98
CA PRO A 203 13.76 4.30 -3.07
C PRO A 203 15.22 4.05 -2.66
N GLU A 204 15.90 5.10 -2.23
CA GLU A 204 17.27 4.99 -1.70
C GLU A 204 17.29 4.18 -0.39
N GLY A 205 18.43 3.55 -0.10
CA GLY A 205 18.69 2.93 1.19
C GLY A 205 19.46 3.87 2.12
N GLY A 206 20.01 3.32 3.21
CA GLY A 206 20.96 4.03 4.07
C GLY A 206 20.70 3.83 5.56
N THR A 207 19.43 3.85 5.96
CA THR A 207 19.00 3.42 7.30
C THR A 207 18.37 2.03 7.23
N PRO A 208 18.26 1.28 8.34
CA PRO A 208 17.52 0.03 8.37
C PRO A 208 16.08 0.16 7.85
N SER A 209 15.36 1.23 8.22
CA SER A 209 13.99 1.47 7.73
C SER A 209 13.96 1.80 6.23
N ALA A 210 14.93 2.55 5.70
CA ALA A 210 15.04 2.82 4.26
C ALA A 210 15.35 1.55 3.46
N TRP A 211 16.21 0.67 3.98
CA TRP A 211 16.46 -0.63 3.36
C TRP A 211 15.23 -1.55 3.39
N LEU A 212 14.44 -1.52 4.47
CA LEU A 212 13.18 -2.26 4.52
C LEU A 212 12.21 -1.74 3.46
N HIS A 213 12.04 -0.41 3.39
CA HIS A 213 11.16 0.22 2.40
C HIS A 213 11.58 -0.15 0.98
N ARG A 214 12.88 -0.09 0.67
CA ARG A 214 13.41 -0.53 -0.62
C ARG A 214 13.10 -2.00 -0.92
N ALA A 215 13.25 -2.88 0.06
CA ALA A 215 12.90 -4.30 -0.10
C ALA A 215 11.41 -4.49 -0.37
N VAL A 216 10.54 -3.80 0.37
CA VAL A 216 9.08 -3.87 0.20
C VAL A 216 8.65 -3.37 -1.19
N VAL A 217 9.18 -2.23 -1.65
CA VAL A 217 8.89 -1.69 -2.99
C VAL A 217 9.39 -2.64 -4.08
N ALA A 218 10.55 -3.28 -3.90
CA ALA A 218 11.03 -4.31 -4.83
C ALA A 218 10.10 -5.52 -4.85
N LEU A 219 9.57 -5.97 -3.72
CA LEU A 219 8.59 -7.06 -3.69
C LEU A 219 7.24 -6.66 -4.32
N ASP A 220 6.83 -5.39 -4.24
CA ASP A 220 5.65 -4.87 -4.94
C ASP A 220 5.88 -4.89 -6.47
N ALA A 221 7.06 -4.44 -6.91
CA ALA A 221 7.46 -4.51 -8.31
C ALA A 221 7.51 -5.96 -8.85
N LEU A 222 8.05 -6.90 -8.05
CA LEU A 222 8.05 -8.33 -8.37
C LEU A 222 6.62 -8.86 -8.56
N ALA A 223 5.69 -8.50 -7.66
CA ALA A 223 4.30 -8.97 -7.73
C ALA A 223 3.55 -8.45 -8.97
N ASP A 224 3.91 -7.27 -9.46
CA ASP A 224 3.25 -6.62 -10.60
C ASP A 224 3.88 -6.96 -11.95
N SER A 225 5.17 -7.30 -11.99
CA SER A 225 5.91 -7.53 -13.24
C SER A 225 6.31 -8.98 -13.47
N ASP A 226 6.34 -9.82 -12.43
CA ASP A 226 6.92 -11.16 -12.44
C ASP A 226 8.40 -11.20 -12.90
N ASP A 227 9.08 -10.04 -12.85
CA ASP A 227 10.49 -9.91 -13.22
C ASP A 227 11.39 -10.22 -12.02
N ASP A 228 12.21 -11.26 -12.17
CA ASP A 228 13.05 -11.77 -11.11
C ASP A 228 14.15 -10.82 -10.63
N THR A 229 14.49 -9.82 -11.44
CA THR A 229 15.44 -8.78 -11.03
C THR A 229 14.97 -8.05 -9.76
N TRP A 230 13.65 -7.92 -9.57
CA TRP A 230 13.08 -7.34 -8.36
C TRP A 230 13.20 -8.24 -7.14
N ARG A 231 13.15 -9.57 -7.31
CA ARG A 231 13.43 -10.52 -6.22
C ARG A 231 14.87 -10.36 -5.74
N GLN A 232 15.82 -10.23 -6.67
CA GLN A 232 17.22 -10.00 -6.31
C GLN A 232 17.43 -8.63 -5.65
N ALA A 233 16.79 -7.58 -6.14
CA ALA A 233 16.85 -6.26 -5.50
C ALA A 233 16.29 -6.27 -4.07
N ALA A 234 15.21 -7.03 -3.82
CA ALA A 234 14.66 -7.21 -2.48
C ALA A 234 15.63 -7.95 -1.55
N ARG A 235 16.29 -9.01 -2.05
CA ARG A 235 17.32 -9.77 -1.31
C ARG A 235 18.50 -8.92 -0.94
N GLU A 236 19.02 -8.15 -1.89
CA GLU A 236 20.12 -7.22 -1.66
C GLU A 236 19.76 -6.18 -0.60
N ALA A 237 18.56 -5.59 -0.69
CA ALA A 237 18.09 -4.61 0.28
C ALA A 237 17.97 -5.21 1.70
N LEU A 238 17.45 -6.43 1.85
CA LEU A 238 17.38 -7.13 3.13
C LEU A 238 18.76 -7.50 3.69
N ALA A 239 19.70 -7.90 2.84
CA ALA A 239 21.08 -8.14 3.24
C ALA A 239 21.76 -6.85 3.76
N ARG A 240 21.54 -5.72 3.08
CA ARG A 240 22.02 -4.39 3.53
C ARG A 240 21.36 -3.95 4.84
N LEU A 241 20.08 -4.26 5.03
CA LEU A 241 19.39 -4.05 6.30
C LEU A 241 20.07 -4.83 7.43
N ALA A 242 20.40 -6.10 7.18
CA ALA A 242 21.05 -6.96 8.15
C ALA A 242 22.42 -6.41 8.57
N GLU A 243 23.23 -5.97 7.60
CA GLU A 243 24.51 -5.29 7.83
C GLU A 243 24.32 -3.99 8.64
N ALA A 244 23.35 -3.16 8.28
CA ALA A 244 23.08 -1.89 8.98
C ALA A 244 22.52 -2.07 10.41
N SER A 245 22.07 -3.28 10.76
CA SER A 245 21.46 -3.58 12.06
C SER A 245 22.40 -4.28 13.04
N SER A 246 23.63 -4.64 12.62
CA SER A 246 24.57 -5.44 13.43
C SER A 246 25.01 -4.78 14.74
N ASP A 247 24.94 -3.45 14.84
CA ASP A 247 25.34 -2.69 16.03
C ASP A 247 24.22 -2.54 17.09
N ARG A 248 22.98 -2.95 16.80
CA ARG A 248 21.79 -2.67 17.65
C ARG A 248 20.99 -3.91 18.09
N GLY A 249 21.69 -4.97 18.48
CA GLY A 249 21.09 -6.23 18.96
C GLY A 249 20.76 -7.19 17.82
N GLY A 250 21.34 -8.40 17.86
CA GLY A 250 21.42 -9.33 16.72
C GLY A 250 20.08 -9.77 16.09
N ASP A 251 18.98 -9.66 16.83
CA ASP A 251 17.66 -10.19 16.41
C ASP A 251 17.14 -9.57 15.10
N ARG A 252 17.28 -8.24 14.90
CA ARG A 252 16.84 -7.59 13.64
C ARG A 252 17.71 -7.98 12.45
N GLY A 253 19.01 -8.07 12.67
CA GLY A 253 19.97 -8.45 11.64
C GLY A 253 19.74 -9.89 11.17
N ASP A 254 19.51 -10.80 12.11
CA ASP A 254 19.25 -12.21 11.83
C ASP A 254 17.89 -12.41 11.15
N ALA A 255 16.84 -11.70 11.57
CA ALA A 255 15.54 -11.71 10.90
C ALA A 255 15.65 -11.25 9.44
N ALA A 256 16.35 -10.14 9.19
CA ALA A 256 16.56 -9.62 7.84
C ALA A 256 17.39 -10.57 6.96
N ARG A 257 18.42 -11.22 7.52
CA ARG A 257 19.21 -12.24 6.82
C ARG A 257 18.36 -13.45 6.45
N GLY A 258 17.57 -13.97 7.39
CA GLY A 258 16.66 -15.10 7.14
C GLY A 258 15.62 -14.79 6.05
N LEU A 259 15.10 -13.56 6.00
CA LEU A 259 14.21 -13.11 4.91
C LEU A 259 14.93 -13.05 3.56
N ALA A 260 16.17 -12.55 3.52
CA ALA A 260 16.97 -12.52 2.29
C ALA A 260 17.30 -13.93 1.75
N GLU A 261 17.52 -14.89 2.66
CA GLU A 261 17.72 -16.29 2.32
C GLU A 261 16.44 -16.94 1.79
N ALA A 262 15.29 -16.70 2.45
CA ALA A 262 13.99 -17.24 2.05
C ALA A 262 13.56 -16.80 0.64
N LEU A 263 13.92 -15.59 0.22
CA LEU A 263 13.70 -15.10 -1.16
C LEU A 263 14.54 -15.84 -2.23
N GLY A 264 15.42 -16.77 -1.84
CA GLY A 264 16.05 -17.70 -2.77
C GLY A 264 15.09 -18.74 -3.34
N ASP A 265 13.94 -18.97 -2.70
CA ASP A 265 12.88 -19.87 -3.18
C ASP A 265 11.86 -19.09 -4.04
N PRO A 266 11.51 -19.56 -5.25
CA PRO A 266 10.42 -18.98 -6.03
C PRO A 266 9.06 -18.94 -5.29
N ALA A 267 8.81 -19.88 -4.38
CA ALA A 267 7.62 -19.94 -3.53
C ALA A 267 7.80 -19.20 -2.19
N TRP A 268 8.48 -18.05 -2.22
CA TRP A 268 8.90 -17.31 -1.02
C TRP A 268 7.77 -16.79 -0.13
N LEU A 269 6.62 -16.41 -0.69
CA LEU A 269 5.53 -15.76 0.07
C LEU A 269 4.70 -16.80 0.85
N THR A 270 5.27 -17.28 1.94
CA THR A 270 4.64 -18.18 2.91
C THR A 270 4.11 -17.40 4.13
N PRO A 271 3.21 -17.99 4.95
CA PRO A 271 2.84 -17.38 6.24
C PRO A 271 4.05 -17.10 7.14
N ALA A 272 5.05 -17.98 7.16
CA ALA A 272 6.27 -17.79 7.93
C ALA A 272 7.09 -16.56 7.46
N PHE A 273 7.26 -16.42 6.14
CA PHE A 273 7.90 -15.24 5.55
C PHE A 273 7.12 -13.97 5.88
N GLY A 274 5.80 -14.01 5.72
CA GLY A 274 4.91 -12.90 6.02
C GLY A 274 5.00 -12.42 7.46
N LEU A 275 4.92 -13.36 8.41
CA LEU A 275 5.05 -13.08 9.84
C LEU A 275 6.41 -12.46 10.19
N ALA A 276 7.50 -12.99 9.62
CA ALA A 276 8.83 -12.44 9.80
C ALA A 276 8.95 -11.01 9.26
N MET A 277 8.39 -10.73 8.08
CA MET A 277 8.34 -9.37 7.51
C MET A 277 7.56 -8.39 8.39
N VAL A 278 6.38 -8.79 8.88
CA VAL A 278 5.56 -7.93 9.76
C VAL A 278 6.30 -7.61 11.05
N ARG A 279 6.92 -8.61 11.70
CA ARG A 279 7.70 -8.41 12.93
C ARG A 279 8.92 -7.52 12.71
N LEU A 280 9.65 -7.73 11.61
CA LEU A 280 10.78 -6.88 11.27
C LEU A 280 10.33 -5.43 11.06
N ALA A 281 9.24 -5.22 10.31
CA ALA A 281 8.67 -3.90 10.07
C ALA A 281 8.24 -3.21 11.37
N ARG A 282 7.51 -3.91 12.25
CA ARG A 282 7.12 -3.41 13.59
C ARG A 282 8.32 -3.04 14.46
N SER A 283 9.41 -3.79 14.34
CA SER A 283 10.61 -3.56 15.17
C SER A 283 11.38 -2.30 14.79
N LEU A 284 11.22 -1.83 13.55
CA LEU A 284 11.93 -0.66 13.05
C LEU A 284 11.18 0.63 13.39
N PRO A 285 11.90 1.72 13.70
CA PRO A 285 11.23 3.00 13.88
C PRO A 285 10.53 3.37 12.59
N ALA A 286 9.29 3.87 12.71
CA ALA A 286 8.64 4.58 11.62
C ALA A 286 9.53 5.78 11.28
N ASP A 287 10.31 5.67 10.21
CA ASP A 287 11.15 6.77 9.79
C ASP A 287 10.22 7.89 9.29
N ASN A 288 10.20 9.01 10.01
CA ASN A 288 9.71 10.28 9.47
C ASN A 288 10.51 10.70 8.22
N ALA A 289 11.63 10.01 7.95
CA ALA A 289 12.58 10.20 6.88
C ALA A 289 12.40 9.25 5.69
N LEU A 290 11.20 8.73 5.43
CA LEU A 290 10.81 8.26 4.08
C LEU A 290 10.63 9.45 3.11
N ALA A 291 11.62 10.35 3.20
CA ALA A 291 11.73 11.70 2.70
C ALA A 291 11.54 11.78 1.20
#